data_AF-A0A1M3NJD2-F1
#
_entry.id   AF-A0A1M3NJD2-F1
#
_cell.length_a   1.000
_cell.length_b   1.000
_cell.length_c   1.000
_cell.angle_alpha   90.00
_cell.angle_beta   90.00
_cell.angle_gamma   90.00
#
_symmetry.space_group_name_H-M   'P 1'
#
loop_
_entity.id
_entity.type
_entity.pdbx_description
1 polymer ?
#
loop_
_entity_poly.entity_id
_entity_poly.type
_entity_poly.pdbx_seq_one_letter_code
_entity_poly.pdbx_strand_id
1 'polypeptide(L)'
;MLLATWNVNGIRARSQRLAEFLAERQPDIVCLQELKVVEDDFPHLELRASGYQAELVGQQGWNGVAVLAKERPELVMRELPGAGEHGARFVVAKVHGLEVASIYVPNGKTLSHADYKMKLGWLDRLATYVESRADKNAPLVLGGDFNVCWTDLDSYGGLRFKGRIFHTDEERALIERLRAAGLVDLFRSRYPEEPGFSWWDYRAGSFHKKEGLRIDLLLATPVVANRVKDVYVDRDYRKKGKTSGSIPSDHAPVVAVLD
;
A
#
# COMPACT_ATOMS: atom_id res chain seq x y z
N MET A 1 4.67 13.21 12.58
CA MET A 1 3.82 13.01 11.38
C MET A 1 3.31 11.57 11.32
N LEU A 2 2.06 11.34 10.96
CA LEU A 2 1.49 10.00 10.72
C LEU A 2 1.32 9.73 9.22
N LEU A 3 1.93 8.65 8.73
CA LEU A 3 1.80 8.20 7.34
C LEU A 3 1.20 6.81 7.30
N ALA A 4 0.16 6.60 6.49
CA ALA A 4 -0.50 5.31 6.37
C ALA A 4 -0.57 4.82 4.91
N THR A 5 -0.60 3.51 4.72
CA THR A 5 -1.07 2.88 3.48
C THR A 5 -2.18 1.89 3.77
N TRP A 6 -3.19 1.84 2.91
CA TRP A 6 -4.34 0.95 3.07
C TRP A 6 -5.04 0.60 1.76
N ASN A 7 -5.05 -0.68 1.40
CA ASN A 7 -5.92 -1.21 0.38
C ASN A 7 -7.37 -1.26 0.91
N VAL A 8 -8.26 -0.47 0.34
CA VAL A 8 -9.65 -0.34 0.81
C VAL A 8 -10.61 -1.31 0.13
N ASN A 9 -10.15 -2.07 -0.87
CA ASN A 9 -10.94 -3.05 -1.60
C ASN A 9 -12.30 -2.49 -2.07
N GLY A 10 -12.29 -1.33 -2.71
CA GLY A 10 -13.46 -0.60 -3.21
C GLY A 10 -13.89 0.52 -2.27
N ILE A 11 -13.60 1.76 -2.67
CA ILE A 11 -13.78 2.95 -1.83
C ILE A 11 -15.24 3.21 -1.46
N ARG A 12 -16.21 2.98 -2.37
CA ARG A 12 -17.63 3.23 -2.07
C ARG A 12 -18.15 2.36 -0.94
N ALA A 13 -17.74 1.09 -0.89
CA ALA A 13 -18.14 0.17 0.17
C ALA A 13 -17.44 0.46 1.50
N ARG A 14 -16.28 1.14 1.47
CA ARG A 14 -15.43 1.41 2.65
C ARG A 14 -15.38 2.90 3.03
N SER A 15 -16.21 3.75 2.41
CA SER A 15 -16.22 5.20 2.66
C SER A 15 -16.45 5.51 4.14
N GLN A 16 -17.42 4.85 4.76
CA GLN A 16 -17.69 5.01 6.19
C GLN A 16 -16.53 4.51 7.07
N ARG A 17 -15.90 3.39 6.70
CA ARG A 17 -14.76 2.84 7.44
C ARG A 17 -13.54 3.76 7.33
N LEU A 18 -13.33 4.36 6.17
CA LEU A 18 -12.30 5.36 5.95
C LEU A 18 -12.59 6.63 6.75
N ALA A 19 -13.83 7.12 6.78
CA ALA A 19 -14.19 8.28 7.59
C ALA A 19 -13.90 8.05 9.08
N GLU A 20 -14.23 6.87 9.63
CA GLU A 20 -13.86 6.48 11.00
C GLU A 20 -12.33 6.47 11.21
N PHE A 21 -11.57 5.97 10.23
CA PHE A 21 -10.11 5.96 10.29
C PHE A 21 -9.51 7.37 10.32
N LEU A 22 -9.93 8.20 9.37
CA LEU A 22 -9.45 9.58 9.25
C LEU A 22 -9.83 10.40 10.50
N ALA A 23 -11.05 10.20 11.03
CA ALA A 23 -11.51 10.89 12.22
C ALA A 23 -10.73 10.48 13.49
N GLU A 24 -10.51 9.19 13.72
CA GLU A 24 -9.88 8.69 14.96
C GLU A 24 -8.35 8.73 14.93
N ARG A 25 -7.72 8.43 13.79
CA ARG A 25 -6.25 8.35 13.67
C ARG A 25 -5.63 9.64 13.16
N GLN A 26 -6.38 10.48 12.46
CA GLN A 26 -5.92 11.77 11.94
C GLN A 26 -4.56 11.71 11.21
N PRO A 27 -4.31 10.71 10.34
CA PRO A 27 -3.04 10.59 9.62
C PRO A 27 -2.75 11.86 8.80
N ASP A 28 -1.49 12.26 8.69
CA ASP A 28 -1.15 13.43 7.87
C ASP A 28 -1.14 13.07 6.38
N ILE A 29 -0.77 11.83 6.06
CA ILE A 29 -0.71 11.29 4.69
C ILE A 29 -1.31 9.88 4.66
N VAL A 30 -2.17 9.58 3.66
CA VAL A 30 -2.69 8.23 3.45
C VAL A 30 -2.58 7.81 1.98
N CYS A 31 -1.90 6.70 1.73
CA CYS A 31 -1.92 6.01 0.44
C CYS A 31 -3.11 5.03 0.42
N LEU A 32 -4.02 5.18 -0.54
CA LEU A 32 -5.12 4.24 -0.75
C LEU A 32 -4.92 3.43 -2.02
N GLN A 33 -5.31 2.15 -1.98
CA GLN A 33 -5.31 1.23 -3.12
C GLN A 33 -6.67 0.56 -3.30
N GLU A 34 -6.90 0.02 -4.50
CA GLU A 34 -8.16 -0.58 -4.93
C GLU A 34 -9.37 0.35 -4.75
N LEU A 35 -9.30 1.57 -5.27
CA LEU A 35 -10.46 2.48 -5.27
C LEU A 35 -11.67 1.87 -6.00
N LYS A 36 -11.43 1.16 -7.12
CA LYS A 36 -12.44 0.51 -7.99
C LYS A 36 -13.50 1.47 -8.55
N VAL A 37 -13.14 2.74 -8.66
CA VAL A 37 -13.97 3.81 -9.23
C VAL A 37 -13.14 4.68 -10.16
N VAL A 38 -13.82 5.29 -11.13
CA VAL A 38 -13.26 6.43 -11.89
C VAL A 38 -13.24 7.68 -11.01
N GLU A 39 -12.52 8.71 -11.45
CA GLU A 39 -12.27 9.90 -10.62
C GLU A 39 -13.53 10.72 -10.32
N ASP A 40 -14.45 10.80 -11.27
CA ASP A 40 -15.75 11.47 -11.11
C ASP A 40 -16.64 10.79 -10.06
N ASP A 41 -16.41 9.50 -9.85
CA ASP A 41 -17.16 8.64 -8.93
C ASP A 41 -16.51 8.53 -7.54
N PHE A 42 -15.34 9.15 -7.35
CA PHE A 42 -14.64 9.16 -6.07
C PHE A 42 -15.38 10.08 -5.08
N PRO A 43 -15.52 9.69 -3.79
CA PRO A 43 -16.30 10.44 -2.80
C PRO A 43 -15.56 11.70 -2.30
N HIS A 44 -15.38 12.67 -3.19
CA HIS A 44 -14.63 13.90 -2.94
C HIS A 44 -15.27 14.78 -1.87
N LEU A 45 -16.60 14.83 -1.81
CA LEU A 45 -17.32 15.67 -0.84
C LEU A 45 -17.19 15.12 0.57
N GLU A 46 -17.36 13.81 0.73
CA GLU A 46 -17.22 13.11 2.01
C GLU A 46 -15.78 13.16 2.51
N LEU A 47 -14.80 13.02 1.60
CA LEU A 47 -13.40 13.17 1.95
C LEU A 47 -13.09 14.59 2.44
N ARG A 48 -13.56 15.63 1.72
CA ARG A 48 -13.41 17.03 2.14
C ARG A 48 -14.11 17.32 3.46
N ALA A 49 -15.29 16.77 3.69
CA ALA A 49 -16.01 16.88 4.96
C ALA A 49 -15.24 16.25 6.12
N SER A 50 -14.40 15.25 5.84
CA SER A 50 -13.49 14.64 6.81
C SER A 50 -12.19 15.46 7.02
N GLY A 51 -12.01 16.57 6.29
CA GLY A 51 -10.83 17.43 6.37
C GLY A 51 -9.65 16.99 5.48
N TYR A 52 -9.90 16.13 4.48
CA TYR A 52 -8.86 15.61 3.58
C TYR A 52 -9.14 15.95 2.12
N GLN A 53 -8.07 15.97 1.34
CA GLN A 53 -8.07 16.10 -0.12
C GLN A 53 -7.20 14.98 -0.70
N ALA A 54 -7.38 14.68 -1.99
CA ALA A 54 -6.67 13.59 -2.65
C ALA A 54 -6.16 13.97 -4.04
N GLU A 55 -4.98 13.44 -4.38
CA GLU A 55 -4.57 13.22 -5.76
C GLU A 55 -4.70 11.73 -6.06
N LEU A 56 -5.35 11.37 -7.17
CA LEU A 56 -5.67 9.98 -7.48
C LEU A 56 -5.61 9.68 -8.97
N VAL A 57 -5.56 8.37 -9.25
CA VAL A 57 -5.78 7.81 -10.59
C VAL A 57 -6.86 6.75 -10.43
N GLY A 58 -8.00 6.96 -11.08
CA GLY A 58 -9.18 6.09 -10.98
C GLY A 58 -9.28 5.08 -12.11
N GLN A 59 -9.91 3.93 -11.84
CA GLN A 59 -10.29 2.94 -12.85
C GLN A 59 -11.56 2.20 -12.40
N GLN A 60 -12.51 1.99 -13.32
CA GLN A 60 -13.77 1.33 -13.01
C GLN A 60 -13.56 -0.15 -12.68
N GLY A 61 -14.16 -0.62 -11.58
CA GLY A 61 -14.25 -2.03 -11.20
C GLY A 61 -12.97 -2.67 -10.67
N TRP A 62 -11.80 -2.18 -11.10
CA TRP A 62 -10.48 -2.72 -10.77
C TRP A 62 -9.53 -1.58 -10.39
N ASN A 63 -8.49 -1.90 -9.62
CA ASN A 63 -7.36 -1.00 -9.33
C ASN A 63 -7.83 0.35 -8.72
N GLY A 64 -7.10 1.42 -9.03
CA GLY A 64 -7.29 2.76 -8.51
C GLY A 64 -6.40 3.02 -7.30
N VAL A 65 -5.72 4.15 -7.29
CA VAL A 65 -4.81 4.56 -6.20
C VAL A 65 -4.99 6.04 -5.89
N ALA A 66 -4.77 6.42 -4.63
CA ALA A 66 -4.78 7.81 -4.20
C ALA A 66 -3.71 8.09 -3.15
N VAL A 67 -3.26 9.36 -3.09
CA VAL A 67 -2.56 9.94 -1.95
C VAL A 67 -3.48 11.01 -1.37
N LEU A 68 -3.78 10.89 -0.09
CA LEU A 68 -4.62 11.80 0.68
C LEU A 68 -3.76 12.60 1.65
N ALA A 69 -4.15 13.85 1.89
CA ALA A 69 -3.59 14.68 2.96
C ALA A 69 -4.63 15.73 3.42
N LYS A 70 -4.37 16.41 4.55
CA LYS A 70 -5.25 17.47 5.06
C LYS A 70 -5.27 18.69 4.12
N GLU A 71 -4.11 19.00 3.54
CA GLU A 71 -3.96 19.94 2.44
C GLU A 71 -3.96 19.20 1.11
N ARG A 72 -4.20 19.90 0.00
CA ARG A 72 -4.17 19.26 -1.31
C ARG A 72 -2.75 18.79 -1.64
N PRO A 73 -2.52 17.49 -1.88
CA PRO A 73 -1.21 17.01 -2.34
C PRO A 73 -0.83 17.65 -3.68
N GLU A 74 0.45 17.96 -3.88
CA GLU A 74 0.95 18.43 -5.17
C GLU A 74 1.22 17.22 -6.06
N LEU A 75 0.46 17.05 -7.14
CA LEU A 75 0.66 15.95 -8.08
C LEU A 75 2.04 16.01 -8.75
N VAL A 76 2.79 14.90 -8.69
CA VAL A 76 4.09 14.74 -9.37
C VAL A 76 3.96 13.83 -10.59
N MET A 77 3.27 12.69 -10.43
CA MET A 77 3.23 11.65 -11.45
C MET A 77 1.97 10.79 -11.31
N ARG A 78 1.36 10.41 -12.43
CA ARG A 78 0.11 9.60 -12.48
C ARG A 78 0.32 8.18 -13.01
N GLU A 79 1.53 7.86 -13.45
CA GLU A 79 1.85 6.57 -14.05
C GLU A 79 3.29 6.19 -13.76
N LEU A 80 3.55 4.89 -13.61
CA LEU A 80 4.91 4.40 -13.47
C LEU A 80 5.60 4.45 -14.85
N PRO A 81 6.77 5.10 -15.00
CA PRO A 81 7.41 5.26 -16.29
C PRO A 81 7.63 3.92 -17.01
N GLY A 82 7.19 3.85 -18.26
CA GLY A 82 7.26 2.65 -19.09
C GLY A 82 6.22 1.56 -18.76
N ALA A 83 5.38 1.73 -17.73
CA ALA A 83 4.36 0.72 -17.40
C ALA A 83 3.22 0.64 -18.43
N GLY A 84 3.06 1.60 -19.34
CA GLY A 84 2.01 1.54 -20.37
C GLY A 84 0.61 1.32 -19.79
N GLU A 85 -0.24 0.55 -20.48
CA GLU A 85 -1.63 0.27 -20.08
C GLU A 85 -1.75 -0.79 -18.95
N HIS A 86 -0.92 -0.72 -17.90
CA HIS A 86 -1.05 -1.62 -16.74
C HIS A 86 -2.12 -1.18 -15.72
N GLY A 87 -2.88 -0.13 -16.05
CA GLY A 87 -4.02 0.38 -15.27
C GLY A 87 -3.63 1.33 -14.14
N ALA A 88 -4.65 1.83 -13.44
CA ALA A 88 -4.51 2.83 -12.37
C ALA A 88 -3.86 2.25 -11.10
N ARG A 89 -2.53 2.16 -11.09
CA ARG A 89 -1.75 1.44 -10.07
C ARG A 89 -0.68 2.28 -9.38
N PHE A 90 -0.48 3.51 -9.82
CA PHE A 90 0.62 4.35 -9.39
C PHE A 90 0.20 5.80 -9.38
N VAL A 91 0.46 6.51 -8.29
CA VAL A 91 0.37 7.96 -8.23
C VAL A 91 1.41 8.47 -7.25
N VAL A 92 2.10 9.55 -7.61
CA VAL A 92 3.08 10.23 -6.78
C VAL A 92 2.61 11.64 -6.53
N ALA A 93 2.62 12.05 -5.27
CA ALA A 93 2.36 13.42 -4.89
C ALA A 93 3.37 13.88 -3.84
N LYS A 94 3.59 15.19 -3.75
CA LYS A 94 4.33 15.82 -2.66
C LYS A 94 3.37 16.30 -1.58
N VAL A 95 3.71 16.00 -0.32
CA VAL A 95 3.00 16.48 0.86
C VAL A 95 4.04 16.86 1.92
N HIS A 96 4.01 18.10 2.42
CA HIS A 96 4.96 18.60 3.43
C HIS A 96 6.45 18.34 3.10
N GLY A 97 6.83 18.51 1.83
CA GLY A 97 8.21 18.29 1.36
C GLY A 97 8.63 16.82 1.20
N LEU A 98 7.72 15.87 1.46
CA LEU A 98 7.92 14.44 1.24
C LEU A 98 7.28 14.02 -0.09
N GLU A 99 8.02 13.30 -0.94
CA GLU A 99 7.46 12.63 -2.10
C GLU A 99 6.86 11.28 -1.68
N VAL A 100 5.58 11.05 -2.00
CA VAL A 100 4.85 9.85 -1.58
C VAL A 100 4.21 9.19 -2.78
N ALA A 101 4.54 7.92 -3.01
CA ALA A 101 3.94 7.09 -4.04
C ALA A 101 2.91 6.14 -3.42
N SER A 102 1.67 6.18 -3.90
CA SER A 102 0.68 5.12 -3.63
C SER A 102 0.73 4.07 -4.74
N ILE A 103 0.94 2.81 -4.35
CA ILE A 103 1.25 1.71 -5.27
C ILE A 103 0.27 0.54 -5.10
N TYR A 104 -0.23 0.01 -6.22
CA TYR A 104 -1.00 -1.23 -6.26
C TYR A 104 -0.41 -2.21 -7.29
N VAL A 105 0.52 -3.05 -6.83
CA VAL A 105 1.18 -4.06 -7.68
C VAL A 105 0.14 -5.06 -8.20
N PRO A 106 0.20 -5.50 -9.47
CA PRO A 106 -0.67 -6.57 -9.95
C PRO A 106 -0.63 -7.81 -9.05
N ASN A 107 -1.81 -8.32 -8.69
CA ASN A 107 -1.93 -9.51 -7.85
C ASN A 107 -1.24 -10.73 -8.47
N GLY A 108 -1.42 -10.92 -9.79
CA GLY A 108 -0.86 -12.02 -10.56
C GLY A 108 -1.74 -13.27 -10.62
N LYS A 109 -2.73 -13.41 -9.74
CA LYS A 109 -3.70 -14.52 -9.66
C LYS A 109 -3.04 -15.89 -9.47
N THR A 110 -2.54 -16.49 -10.53
CA THR A 110 -1.81 -17.77 -10.53
C THR A 110 -0.57 -17.66 -11.40
N LEU A 111 0.43 -18.52 -11.19
CA LEU A 111 1.69 -18.46 -11.96
C LEU A 111 1.51 -18.70 -13.46
N SER A 112 0.43 -19.38 -13.86
CA SER A 112 0.08 -19.62 -15.26
C SER A 112 -0.78 -18.50 -15.88
N HIS A 113 -1.33 -17.58 -15.08
CA HIS A 113 -2.13 -16.47 -15.60
C HIS A 113 -1.21 -15.42 -16.22
N ALA A 114 -1.67 -14.78 -17.30
CA ALA A 114 -0.95 -13.67 -17.94
C ALA A 114 -0.64 -12.49 -16.98
N ASP A 115 -1.38 -12.40 -15.86
CA ASP A 115 -1.24 -11.32 -14.88
C ASP A 115 0.03 -11.51 -14.06
N TYR A 116 0.53 -12.74 -13.93
CA TYR A 116 1.80 -13.00 -13.25
C TYR A 116 2.98 -12.43 -14.04
N LYS A 117 2.99 -12.61 -15.36
CA LYS A 117 4.00 -11.96 -16.22
C LYS A 117 3.90 -10.43 -16.14
N MET A 118 2.67 -9.89 -16.14
CA MET A 118 2.43 -8.46 -15.94
C MET A 118 2.93 -7.98 -14.58
N LYS A 119 2.72 -8.74 -13.52
CA LYS A 119 3.22 -8.44 -12.17
C LYS A 119 4.73 -8.29 -12.14
N LEU A 120 5.46 -9.29 -12.65
CA LEU A 120 6.92 -9.26 -12.67
C LEU A 120 7.43 -8.08 -13.50
N GLY A 121 6.86 -7.84 -14.68
CA GLY A 121 7.23 -6.69 -15.51
C GLY A 121 6.92 -5.34 -14.85
N TRP A 122 5.83 -5.24 -14.09
CA TRP A 122 5.47 -4.03 -13.36
C TRP A 122 6.43 -3.77 -12.18
N LEU A 123 6.75 -4.80 -11.40
CA LEU A 123 7.72 -4.71 -10.30
C LEU A 123 9.14 -4.40 -10.79
N ASP A 124 9.57 -4.98 -11.92
CA ASP A 124 10.83 -4.64 -12.58
C ASP A 124 10.93 -3.17 -12.96
N ARG A 125 9.85 -2.59 -13.49
CA ARG A 125 9.77 -1.17 -13.79
C ARG A 125 9.78 -0.30 -12.54
N LEU A 126 9.14 -0.75 -11.45
CA LEU A 126 9.18 -0.04 -10.18
C LEU A 126 10.62 -0.01 -9.65
N ALA A 127 11.31 -1.14 -9.67
CA ALA A 127 12.72 -1.22 -9.29
C ALA A 127 13.57 -0.29 -10.15
N THR A 128 13.40 -0.33 -11.47
CA THR A 128 14.11 0.54 -12.41
C THR A 128 13.83 2.02 -12.16
N TYR A 129 12.58 2.39 -11.85
CA TYR A 129 12.22 3.75 -11.48
C TYR A 129 12.98 4.21 -10.23
N VAL A 130 13.01 3.39 -9.16
CA VAL A 130 13.76 3.70 -7.94
C VAL A 130 15.28 3.76 -8.20
N GLU A 131 15.81 2.81 -8.97
CA GLU A 131 17.23 2.73 -9.38
C GLU A 131 17.66 3.90 -10.28
N SER A 132 16.75 4.51 -11.04
CA SER A 132 17.07 5.65 -11.91
C SER A 132 17.00 7.02 -11.22
N ARG A 133 16.45 7.11 -10.00
CA ARG A 133 16.40 8.39 -9.26
C ARG A 133 17.79 8.98 -9.08
N ALA A 134 17.98 10.25 -9.44
CA ALA A 134 19.26 10.93 -9.37
C ALA A 134 19.76 11.11 -7.93
N ASP A 135 18.86 11.49 -7.02
CA ASP A 135 19.15 11.61 -5.59
C ASP A 135 18.48 10.45 -4.83
N LYS A 136 19.29 9.52 -4.33
CA LYS A 136 18.85 8.38 -3.52
C LYS A 136 18.47 8.77 -2.09
N ASN A 137 18.88 9.96 -1.65
CA ASN A 137 18.61 10.47 -0.31
C ASN A 137 17.42 11.44 -0.29
N ALA A 138 16.88 11.85 -1.45
CA ALA A 138 15.67 12.65 -1.50
C ALA A 138 14.55 11.99 -0.67
N PRO A 139 13.79 12.73 0.17
CA PRO A 139 12.71 12.16 0.98
C PRO A 139 11.63 11.52 0.12
N LEU A 140 11.57 10.19 0.15
CA LEU A 140 10.63 9.38 -0.64
C LEU A 140 10.04 8.29 0.24
N VAL A 141 8.74 8.08 0.12
CA VAL A 141 8.02 6.91 0.64
C VAL A 141 7.26 6.25 -0.49
N LEU A 142 7.40 4.93 -0.60
CA LEU A 142 6.52 4.06 -1.37
C LEU A 142 5.58 3.34 -0.40
N GLY A 143 4.30 3.66 -0.45
CA GLY A 143 3.26 3.01 0.34
C GLY A 143 2.29 2.27 -0.55
N GLY A 144 2.01 1.00 -0.26
CA GLY A 144 1.08 0.27 -1.10
C GLY A 144 0.86 -1.18 -0.75
N ASP A 145 -0.04 -1.79 -1.51
CA ASP A 145 -0.20 -3.23 -1.58
C ASP A 145 0.71 -3.78 -2.69
N PHE A 146 1.79 -4.43 -2.25
CA PHE A 146 2.79 -5.01 -3.13
C PHE A 146 2.39 -6.39 -3.63
N ASN A 147 1.36 -7.03 -3.06
CA ASN A 147 0.99 -8.40 -3.36
C ASN A 147 2.21 -9.37 -3.28
N VAL A 148 3.20 -9.12 -2.42
CA VAL A 148 4.38 -10.00 -2.29
C VAL A 148 4.73 -10.18 -0.82
N CYS A 149 4.87 -11.43 -0.39
CA CYS A 149 5.47 -11.78 0.89
C CYS A 149 6.99 -11.80 0.71
N TRP A 150 7.65 -10.72 1.14
CA TRP A 150 9.09 -10.51 0.92
C TRP A 150 9.93 -11.64 1.53
N THR A 151 9.60 -12.05 2.74
CA THR A 151 10.25 -13.13 3.48
C THR A 151 9.25 -14.22 3.85
N ASP A 152 9.72 -15.36 4.34
CA ASP A 152 8.82 -16.42 4.83
C ASP A 152 8.08 -15.99 6.10
N LEU A 153 8.66 -15.08 6.89
CA LEU A 153 8.02 -14.51 8.09
C LEU A 153 6.77 -13.69 7.76
N ASP A 154 6.68 -13.19 6.52
CA ASP A 154 5.55 -12.39 6.04
C ASP A 154 4.32 -13.23 5.68
N SER A 155 4.35 -14.55 5.95
CA SER A 155 3.26 -15.47 5.64
C SER A 155 2.97 -16.44 6.78
N TYR A 156 1.70 -16.61 7.15
CA TYR A 156 1.30 -17.56 8.20
C TYR A 156 1.70 -19.02 7.90
N GLY A 157 1.89 -19.37 6.62
CA GLY A 157 2.33 -20.69 6.21
C GLY A 157 3.85 -20.86 6.12
N GLY A 158 4.61 -19.78 6.32
CA GLY A 158 6.06 -19.78 6.12
C GLY A 158 6.46 -20.39 4.77
N LEU A 159 7.35 -21.37 4.81
CA LEU A 159 7.85 -22.09 3.63
C LEU A 159 6.78 -22.94 2.90
N ARG A 160 5.62 -23.22 3.51
CA ARG A 160 4.57 -24.06 2.90
C ARG A 160 4.08 -23.54 1.55
N PHE A 161 4.15 -22.22 1.35
CA PHE A 161 3.68 -21.56 0.14
C PHE A 161 4.81 -21.18 -0.82
N LYS A 162 6.07 -21.55 -0.54
CA LYS A 162 7.20 -21.26 -1.42
C LYS A 162 6.90 -21.69 -2.87
N GLY A 163 7.20 -20.80 -3.81
CA GLY A 163 6.96 -21.03 -5.24
C GLY A 163 5.49 -20.97 -5.64
N ARG A 164 4.60 -20.41 -4.80
CA ARG A 164 3.23 -20.05 -5.17
C ARG A 164 3.11 -18.54 -5.33
N ILE A 165 1.98 -18.06 -5.86
CA ILE A 165 1.72 -16.62 -5.99
C ILE A 165 1.98 -15.90 -4.65
N PHE A 166 2.59 -14.71 -4.73
CA PHE A 166 3.11 -13.91 -3.61
C PHE A 166 4.40 -14.42 -2.95
N HIS A 167 4.85 -15.63 -3.26
CA HIS A 167 5.94 -16.35 -2.57
C HIS A 167 6.97 -16.94 -3.54
N THR A 168 7.03 -16.44 -4.78
CA THR A 168 8.03 -16.87 -5.76
C THR A 168 9.36 -16.18 -5.52
N ASP A 169 10.43 -16.84 -5.95
CA ASP A 169 11.77 -16.25 -5.85
C ASP A 169 11.90 -15.03 -6.80
N GLU A 170 11.20 -15.03 -7.93
CA GLU A 170 11.15 -13.91 -8.88
C GLU A 170 10.45 -12.68 -8.29
N GLU A 171 9.31 -12.85 -7.60
CA GLU A 171 8.65 -11.75 -6.89
C GLU A 171 9.56 -11.16 -5.82
N ARG A 172 10.19 -12.01 -5.00
CA ARG A 172 11.09 -11.59 -3.91
C ARG A 172 12.34 -10.89 -4.43
N ALA A 173 12.93 -11.38 -5.52
CA ALA A 173 14.10 -10.76 -6.14
C ALA A 173 13.83 -9.31 -6.59
N LEU A 174 12.60 -9.02 -7.06
CA LEU A 174 12.23 -7.67 -7.47
C LEU A 174 12.01 -6.72 -6.29
N ILE A 175 11.46 -7.20 -5.17
CA ILE A 175 11.40 -6.41 -3.93
C ILE A 175 12.82 -6.18 -3.39
N GLU A 176 13.68 -7.18 -3.46
CA GLU A 176 15.07 -7.08 -3.01
C GLU A 176 15.87 -6.02 -3.79
N ARG A 177 15.57 -5.83 -5.08
CA ARG A 177 16.14 -4.71 -5.85
C ARG A 177 15.77 -3.34 -5.29
N LEU A 178 14.54 -3.16 -4.79
CA LEU A 178 14.13 -1.92 -4.14
C LEU A 178 14.97 -1.64 -2.89
N ARG A 179 15.26 -2.68 -2.10
CA ARG A 179 16.17 -2.58 -0.95
C ARG A 179 17.59 -2.26 -1.36
N ALA A 180 18.11 -2.96 -2.36
CA ALA A 180 19.45 -2.73 -2.90
C ALA A 180 19.61 -1.32 -3.48
N ALA A 181 18.53 -0.73 -4.01
CA ALA A 181 18.48 0.65 -4.47
C ALA A 181 18.42 1.70 -3.32
N GLY A 182 18.43 1.25 -2.06
CA GLY A 182 18.54 2.09 -0.87
C GLY A 182 17.26 2.28 -0.08
N LEU A 183 16.14 1.65 -0.47
CA LEU A 183 14.90 1.73 0.30
C LEU A 183 14.94 0.83 1.53
N VAL A 184 14.37 1.32 2.62
CA VAL A 184 14.25 0.65 3.91
C VAL A 184 12.81 0.23 4.13
N ASP A 185 12.57 -1.03 4.47
CA ASP A 185 11.28 -1.50 5.00
C ASP A 185 11.06 -0.93 6.39
N LEU A 186 10.13 0.02 6.53
CA LEU A 186 9.92 0.70 7.80
C LEU A 186 9.38 -0.23 8.89
N PHE A 187 8.53 -1.20 8.53
CA PHE A 187 8.01 -2.14 9.52
C PHE A 187 9.12 -3.07 10.01
N ARG A 188 9.85 -3.68 9.07
CA ARG A 188 10.89 -4.66 9.38
C ARG A 188 12.10 -4.03 10.08
N SER A 189 12.40 -2.76 9.83
CA SER A 189 13.49 -2.05 10.54
C SER A 189 13.20 -1.87 12.03
N ARG A 190 11.92 -1.76 12.42
CA ARG A 190 11.51 -1.65 13.82
C ARG A 190 11.20 -2.99 14.47
N TYR A 191 10.63 -3.92 13.71
CA TYR A 191 10.16 -5.21 14.17
C TYR A 191 10.75 -6.35 13.33
N PRO A 192 12.06 -6.64 13.46
CA PRO A 192 12.78 -7.59 12.60
C PRO A 192 12.21 -9.02 12.65
N GLU A 193 11.68 -9.43 13.79
CA GLU A 193 11.20 -10.81 14.03
C GLU A 193 9.67 -10.94 14.03
N GLU A 194 8.92 -9.85 13.82
CA GLU A 194 7.45 -9.90 13.88
C GLU A 194 6.83 -10.23 12.52
N PRO A 195 5.80 -11.08 12.43
CA PRO A 195 5.15 -11.38 11.15
C PRO A 195 4.49 -10.18 10.48
N GLY A 196 3.87 -9.28 11.26
CA GLY A 196 3.34 -8.02 10.76
C GLY A 196 2.23 -8.13 9.70
N PHE A 197 1.43 -9.20 9.72
CA PHE A 197 0.40 -9.42 8.68
C PHE A 197 -0.53 -8.22 8.54
N SER A 198 -0.85 -7.87 7.29
CA SER A 198 -1.69 -6.74 6.89
C SER A 198 -2.91 -7.17 6.10
N TRP A 199 -2.93 -8.39 5.54
CA TRP A 199 -4.04 -8.95 4.78
C TRP A 199 -4.51 -10.30 5.34
N TRP A 200 -5.83 -10.53 5.29
CA TRP A 200 -6.46 -11.80 5.62
C TRP A 200 -7.66 -12.07 4.74
N ASP A 201 -7.66 -13.22 4.06
CA ASP A 201 -8.80 -13.69 3.27
C ASP A 201 -10.10 -13.63 4.09
N TYR A 202 -11.18 -13.15 3.47
CA TYR A 202 -12.51 -13.13 4.07
C TYR A 202 -13.05 -14.53 4.41
N ARG A 203 -12.62 -15.55 3.67
CA ARG A 203 -13.09 -16.92 3.78
C ARG A 203 -12.44 -17.61 4.98
N ALA A 204 -13.08 -18.68 5.45
CA ALA A 204 -12.55 -19.61 6.46
C ALA A 204 -12.11 -19.01 7.82
N GLY A 205 -12.44 -17.75 8.10
CA GLY A 205 -12.13 -17.09 9.38
C GLY A 205 -10.64 -16.77 9.56
N SER A 206 -9.89 -16.58 8.48
CA SER A 206 -8.42 -16.40 8.49
C SER A 206 -7.96 -15.29 9.45
N PHE A 207 -8.70 -14.17 9.54
CA PHE A 207 -8.40 -13.09 10.49
C PHE A 207 -8.43 -13.54 11.96
N HIS A 208 -9.43 -14.34 12.35
CA HIS A 208 -9.55 -14.86 13.72
C HIS A 208 -8.51 -15.93 14.04
N LYS A 209 -8.15 -16.73 13.03
CA LYS A 209 -7.08 -17.74 13.12
C LYS A 209 -5.67 -17.16 13.05
N LYS A 210 -5.54 -15.85 12.80
CA LYS A 210 -4.27 -15.14 12.57
C LYS A 210 -3.50 -15.69 11.35
N GLU A 211 -4.22 -16.24 10.37
CA GLU A 211 -3.68 -16.77 9.12
C GLU A 211 -3.62 -15.66 8.07
N GLY A 212 -2.63 -14.77 8.16
CA GLY A 212 -2.49 -13.60 7.31
C GLY A 212 -1.22 -13.57 6.48
N LEU A 213 -1.13 -12.54 5.63
CA LEU A 213 0.06 -12.19 4.86
C LEU A 213 0.45 -10.73 5.16
N ARG A 214 1.75 -10.42 5.14
CA ARG A 214 2.25 -9.04 5.10
C ARG A 214 2.63 -8.70 3.67
N ILE A 215 1.72 -8.01 2.99
CA ILE A 215 1.86 -7.61 1.58
C ILE A 215 1.68 -6.11 1.38
N ASP A 216 1.23 -5.39 2.41
CA ASP A 216 1.16 -3.94 2.42
C ASP A 216 2.45 -3.39 3.04
N LEU A 217 3.24 -2.64 2.26
CA LEU A 217 4.56 -2.18 2.66
C LEU A 217 4.63 -0.65 2.70
N LEU A 218 5.44 -0.16 3.64
CA LEU A 218 5.97 1.20 3.65
C LEU A 218 7.49 1.11 3.46
N LEU A 219 7.96 1.42 2.26
CA LEU A 219 9.38 1.47 1.92
C LEU A 219 9.81 2.94 1.82
N ALA A 220 10.93 3.33 2.42
CA ALA A 220 11.34 4.73 2.39
C ALA A 220 12.85 4.91 2.21
N THR A 221 13.25 6.09 1.73
CA THR A 221 14.68 6.45 1.69
C THR A 221 15.25 6.60 3.10
N PRO A 222 16.58 6.47 3.28
CA PRO A 222 17.18 6.47 4.62
C PRO A 222 16.88 7.74 5.43
N VAL A 223 16.77 8.90 4.77
CA VAL A 223 16.42 10.18 5.42
C VAL A 223 15.04 10.13 6.11
N VAL A 224 14.09 9.39 5.53
CA VAL A 224 12.76 9.20 6.12
C VAL A 224 12.80 8.07 7.14
N ALA A 225 13.51 6.98 6.85
CA ALA A 225 13.59 5.83 7.76
C ALA A 225 14.19 6.23 9.12
N ASN A 226 15.17 7.14 9.14
CA ASN A 226 15.80 7.66 10.36
C ASN A 226 14.86 8.48 11.25
N ARG A 227 13.72 8.93 10.71
CA ARG A 227 12.69 9.71 11.42
C ARG A 227 11.62 8.83 12.07
N VAL A 228 11.60 7.53 11.74
CA VAL A 228 10.59 6.59 12.24
C VAL A 228 10.73 6.40 13.74
N LYS A 229 9.65 6.69 14.48
CA LYS A 229 9.49 6.38 15.90
C LYS A 229 8.81 5.05 16.11
N ASP A 230 7.83 4.73 15.28
CA ASP A 230 7.09 3.47 15.35
C ASP A 230 6.44 3.10 14.02
N VAL A 231 6.11 1.83 13.84
CA VAL A 231 5.34 1.31 12.70
C VAL A 231 4.41 0.20 13.15
N TYR A 232 3.13 0.24 12.81
CA TYR A 232 2.18 -0.78 13.24
C TYR A 232 1.14 -1.07 12.18
N VAL A 233 0.58 -2.27 12.26
CA VAL A 233 -0.62 -2.65 11.49
C VAL A 233 -1.84 -2.39 12.35
N ASP A 234 -2.71 -1.48 11.92
CA ASP A 234 -3.92 -1.12 12.66
C ASP A 234 -5.05 -2.15 12.44
N ARG A 235 -4.89 -3.30 13.11
CA ARG A 235 -5.81 -4.44 13.02
C ARG A 235 -7.22 -4.12 13.48
N ASP A 236 -7.43 -3.02 14.21
CA ASP A 236 -8.78 -2.61 14.58
C ASP A 236 -9.60 -2.24 13.34
N TYR A 237 -8.99 -1.72 12.27
CA TYR A 237 -9.68 -1.40 11.02
C TYR A 237 -10.00 -2.61 10.14
N ARG A 238 -9.44 -3.79 10.47
CA ARG A 238 -9.81 -5.09 9.91
C ARG A 238 -10.98 -5.77 10.65
N LYS A 239 -11.30 -5.31 11.87
CA LYS A 239 -12.50 -5.71 12.61
C LYS A 239 -13.74 -4.96 12.08
N LYS A 240 -14.93 -5.43 12.43
CA LYS A 240 -16.19 -4.74 12.16
C LYS A 240 -16.14 -3.32 12.76
N GLY A 241 -16.62 -2.33 12.01
CA GLY A 241 -16.62 -0.94 12.48
C GLY A 241 -17.66 -0.65 13.55
N LYS A 242 -17.59 0.58 14.08
CA LYS A 242 -18.42 1.01 15.21
C LYS A 242 -19.81 1.44 14.74
N THR A 243 -19.93 1.96 13.51
CA THR A 243 -21.22 2.38 12.95
C THR A 243 -21.85 1.30 12.05
N SER A 244 -23.17 1.38 11.89
CA SER A 244 -23.89 0.60 10.87
C SER A 244 -23.32 0.89 9.48
N GLY A 245 -23.17 -0.14 8.64
CA GLY A 245 -22.58 -0.02 7.31
C GLY A 245 -21.05 0.08 7.26
N SER A 246 -20.36 0.13 8.40
CA SER A 246 -18.89 0.15 8.45
C SER A 246 -18.31 -1.26 8.26
N ILE A 247 -18.05 -1.61 6.99
CA ILE A 247 -17.55 -2.91 6.55
C ILE A 247 -16.02 -2.85 6.42
N PRO A 248 -15.26 -3.81 7.00
CA PRO A 248 -13.80 -3.82 6.88
C PRO A 248 -13.33 -4.22 5.48
N SER A 249 -12.20 -3.66 5.05
CA SER A 249 -11.37 -4.26 3.99
C SER A 249 -10.79 -5.60 4.47
N ASP A 250 -10.35 -6.46 3.56
CA ASP A 250 -9.55 -7.64 3.87
C ASP A 250 -8.13 -7.26 4.30
N HIS A 251 -7.72 -6.01 4.03
CA HIS A 251 -6.50 -5.40 4.51
C HIS A 251 -6.74 -4.51 5.75
N ALA A 252 -5.71 -4.41 6.59
CA ALA A 252 -5.58 -3.41 7.65
C ALA A 252 -4.64 -2.28 7.20
N PRO A 253 -4.84 -1.03 7.65
CA PRO A 253 -3.88 0.04 7.44
C PRO A 253 -2.52 -0.31 8.06
N VAL A 254 -1.44 -0.02 7.35
CA VAL A 254 -0.07 -0.01 7.89
C VAL A 254 0.31 1.45 8.12
N VAL A 255 0.70 1.78 9.34
CA VAL A 255 0.93 3.16 9.78
C VAL A 255 2.36 3.31 10.30
N ALA A 256 3.06 4.31 9.80
CA ALA A 256 4.34 4.78 10.33
C ALA A 256 4.16 6.10 11.09
N VAL A 257 4.78 6.18 12.26
CA VAL A 257 4.91 7.39 13.07
C VAL A 257 6.30 7.97 12.83
N LEU A 258 6.37 9.14 12.23
CA LEU A 258 7.60 9.91 12.02
C LEU A 258 7.68 11.05 13.04
N ASP A 259 8.88 11.50 13.39
CA ASP A 259 9.05 12.78 14.12
C ASP A 259 8.48 14.00 13.37
#